data_AF-A0AAD4D738-F1
#
_entry.id   AF-A0AAD4D738-F1
#
_cell.length_a   1.000
_cell.length_b   1.000
_cell.length_c   1.000
_cell.angle_alpha   90.00
_cell.angle_beta   90.00
_cell.angle_gamma   90.00
#
_symmetry.space_group_name_H-M   'P 1'
#
loop_
_entity.id
_entity.type
_entity.pdbx_description
1 polymer ?
#
loop_
_entity_poly.entity_id
_entity_poly.type
_entity_poly.pdbx_seq_one_letter_code
_entity_poly.pdbx_strand_id
1 'polypeptide(L)'
;EAFYGKPVTVADREMVESESDTILANAQTVNVAFLVVGDPFGATTHTDLVIRAKELAIPVETIHNASIMNAIGACGLQLYNFGQTISMVWFTDTWRPDSWYPRVKENRDIGLHTLCLLDIKVKEQSLENMARGRLIYEPPRFMTVNTCLEQMLEIEEKRGENAYGPETLAIGCVRLGTSTQLFVSGTMEQLLDEDFGEPLHSLVLIGKRMHVMEAEMVRGFCPEKYQAKFDEIYKRDYES
;
A
#
# COMPACT_ATOMS: atom_id res chain seq x y z
N GLU A 1 -24.55 11.34 1.17
CA GLU A 1 -25.45 12.41 0.72
C GLU A 1 -26.03 13.24 1.87
N ALA A 2 -26.69 12.64 2.87
CA ALA A 2 -27.27 13.37 4.01
C ALA A 2 -26.29 14.28 4.76
N PHE A 3 -25.04 13.85 4.94
CA PHE A 3 -24.00 14.67 5.59
C PHE A 3 -23.58 15.90 4.77
N TYR A 4 -23.59 15.80 3.43
CA TYR A 4 -23.14 16.87 2.54
C TYR A 4 -24.27 17.78 2.04
N GLY A 5 -25.54 17.40 2.25
CA GLY A 5 -26.70 18.11 1.72
C GLY A 5 -26.73 18.18 0.18
N LYS A 6 -25.95 17.31 -0.50
CA LYS A 6 -25.83 17.24 -1.96
C LYS A 6 -25.80 15.78 -2.43
N PRO A 7 -26.31 15.50 -3.65
CA PRO A 7 -26.16 14.19 -4.27
C PRO A 7 -24.67 13.88 -4.50
N VAL A 8 -24.30 12.62 -4.31
CA VAL A 8 -22.93 12.12 -4.49
C VAL A 8 -22.98 10.99 -5.51
N THR A 9 -22.37 11.22 -6.67
CA THR A 9 -22.20 10.20 -7.70
C THR A 9 -20.94 9.41 -7.42
N VAL A 10 -21.05 8.08 -7.33
CA VAL A 10 -19.88 7.21 -7.21
C VAL A 10 -19.17 7.15 -8.56
N ALA A 11 -17.93 7.61 -8.62
CA ALA A 11 -17.05 7.46 -9.77
C ALA A 11 -16.24 6.16 -9.61
N ASP A 12 -16.46 5.19 -10.49
CA ASP A 12 -15.63 3.99 -10.52
C ASP A 12 -14.39 4.16 -11.41
N ARG A 13 -13.56 3.13 -11.43
CA ARG A 13 -12.26 3.17 -12.11
C ARG A 13 -12.38 3.53 -13.59
N GLU A 14 -13.37 2.98 -14.28
CA GLU A 14 -13.62 3.24 -15.70
C GLU A 14 -13.99 4.72 -15.92
N MET A 15 -14.87 5.26 -15.08
CA MET A 15 -15.22 6.69 -15.12
C MET A 15 -14.00 7.60 -14.88
N VAL A 16 -13.10 7.23 -13.98
CA VAL A 16 -11.94 8.07 -13.62
C VAL A 16 -10.82 7.97 -14.65
N GLU A 17 -10.50 6.77 -15.14
CA GLU A 17 -9.35 6.53 -16.03
C GLU A 17 -9.71 6.74 -17.51
N SER A 18 -10.89 6.29 -17.93
CA SER A 18 -11.29 6.23 -19.35
C SER A 18 -12.36 7.26 -19.72
N GLU A 19 -13.30 7.56 -18.82
CA GLU A 19 -14.43 8.48 -19.09
C GLU A 19 -14.35 9.78 -18.28
N SER A 20 -13.14 10.27 -18.02
CA SER A 20 -12.89 11.47 -17.20
C SER A 20 -13.62 12.72 -17.72
N ASP A 21 -13.97 12.75 -19.01
CA ASP A 21 -14.77 13.80 -19.64
C ASP A 21 -16.11 13.99 -18.93
N THR A 22 -16.69 12.93 -18.37
CA THR A 22 -17.93 13.01 -17.57
C THR A 22 -17.72 13.77 -16.27
N ILE A 23 -16.56 13.61 -15.63
CA ILE A 23 -16.19 14.33 -14.40
C ILE A 23 -15.89 15.79 -14.72
N LEU A 24 -15.19 16.04 -15.84
CA LEU A 24 -14.82 17.39 -16.28
C LEU A 24 -15.95 18.12 -17.01
N ALA A 25 -17.04 17.45 -17.32
CA ALA A 25 -18.18 18.01 -18.05
C ALA A 25 -18.73 19.25 -17.33
N ASN A 26 -18.80 20.37 -18.05
CA ASN A 26 -19.25 21.66 -17.54
C ASN A 26 -18.44 22.23 -16.37
N ALA A 27 -17.29 21.64 -15.99
CA ALA A 27 -16.48 22.13 -14.88
C ALA A 27 -15.88 23.54 -15.12
N GLN A 28 -15.98 24.08 -16.34
CA GLN A 28 -15.70 25.49 -16.63
C GLN A 28 -16.80 26.46 -16.14
N THR A 29 -18.04 25.99 -16.01
CA THR A 29 -19.22 26.82 -15.71
C THR A 29 -19.85 26.49 -14.36
N VAL A 30 -19.56 25.32 -13.79
CA VAL A 30 -20.03 24.89 -12.47
C VAL A 30 -18.88 24.37 -11.61
N ASN A 31 -19.02 24.50 -10.29
CA ASN A 31 -18.06 23.93 -9.34
C ASN A 31 -18.32 22.42 -9.18
N VAL A 32 -17.34 21.61 -9.56
CA VAL A 32 -17.35 20.15 -9.40
C VAL A 32 -16.36 19.76 -8.30
N ALA A 33 -16.76 18.85 -7.41
CA ALA A 33 -15.90 18.31 -6.36
C ALA A 33 -15.67 16.82 -6.60
N PHE A 34 -14.41 16.39 -6.66
CA PHE A 34 -14.00 15.00 -6.80
C PHE A 34 -13.43 14.50 -5.48
N LEU A 35 -14.15 13.59 -4.81
CA LEU A 35 -13.80 13.09 -3.49
C LEU A 35 -13.05 11.76 -3.62
N VAL A 36 -11.91 11.67 -2.95
CA VAL A 36 -11.03 10.50 -2.98
C VAL A 36 -10.65 10.10 -1.55
N VAL A 37 -10.32 8.82 -1.36
CA VAL A 37 -9.84 8.34 -0.06
C VAL A 37 -8.40 8.80 0.14
N GLY A 38 -8.11 9.36 1.31
CA GLY A 38 -6.78 9.85 1.66
C GLY A 38 -6.44 11.16 0.94
N ASP A 39 -5.22 11.26 0.44
CA ASP A 39 -4.73 12.42 -0.29
C ASP A 39 -4.80 12.19 -1.82
N PRO A 40 -5.24 13.19 -2.61
CA PRO A 40 -5.35 13.06 -4.07
C PRO A 40 -4.07 12.66 -4.79
N PHE A 41 -2.88 12.89 -4.24
CA PHE A 41 -1.60 12.59 -4.90
C PHE A 41 -0.71 11.60 -4.13
N GLY A 42 -1.17 11.11 -2.96
CA GLY A 42 -0.36 10.28 -2.09
C GLY A 42 0.06 8.93 -2.70
N ALA A 43 -0.81 8.29 -3.47
CA ALA A 43 -0.55 7.01 -4.13
C ALA A 43 -1.60 6.70 -5.21
N THR A 44 -1.97 7.71 -6.01
CA THR A 44 -3.07 7.61 -6.98
C THR A 44 -2.61 8.03 -8.36
N THR A 45 -3.46 7.80 -9.37
CA THR A 45 -3.27 8.25 -10.75
C THR A 45 -3.93 9.60 -11.03
N HIS A 46 -4.48 10.28 -10.02
CA HIS A 46 -5.32 11.48 -10.22
C HIS A 46 -4.57 12.71 -10.76
N THR A 47 -3.24 12.68 -10.79
CA THR A 47 -2.44 13.66 -11.53
C THR A 47 -2.85 13.75 -13.00
N ASP A 48 -3.22 12.63 -13.63
CA ASP A 48 -3.70 12.60 -15.01
C ASP A 48 -4.99 13.42 -15.19
N LEU A 49 -5.94 13.32 -14.25
CA LEU A 49 -7.16 14.12 -14.25
C LEU A 49 -6.86 15.62 -14.17
N VAL A 50 -5.87 16.02 -13.37
CA VAL A 50 -5.43 17.42 -13.26
C VAL A 50 -4.78 17.90 -14.57
N ILE A 51 -4.02 17.04 -15.26
CA ILE A 51 -3.42 17.37 -16.55
C ILE A 51 -4.52 17.61 -17.60
N ARG A 52 -5.47 16.69 -17.74
CA ARG A 52 -6.61 16.82 -18.67
C ARG A 52 -7.44 18.09 -18.38
N ALA A 53 -7.71 18.37 -17.10
CA ALA A 53 -8.42 19.59 -16.71
C ALA A 53 -7.67 20.88 -17.13
N LYS A 54 -6.35 20.91 -16.99
CA LYS A 54 -5.51 22.04 -17.42
C LYS A 54 -5.50 22.21 -18.94
N GLU A 55 -5.45 21.13 -19.71
CA GLU A 55 -5.54 21.17 -21.18
C GLU A 55 -6.86 21.78 -21.65
N LEU A 56 -7.94 21.55 -20.91
CA LEU A 56 -9.25 22.16 -21.12
C LEU A 56 -9.40 23.53 -20.45
N ALA A 57 -8.33 24.14 -19.92
CA ALA A 57 -8.37 25.42 -19.22
C ALA A 57 -9.39 25.49 -18.06
N ILE A 58 -9.68 24.35 -17.43
CA ILE A 58 -10.53 24.27 -16.24
C ILE A 58 -9.69 24.63 -15.00
N PRO A 59 -10.10 25.61 -14.18
CA PRO A 59 -9.42 25.90 -12.91
C PRO A 59 -9.54 24.70 -11.96
N VAL A 60 -8.42 24.25 -11.40
CA VAL A 60 -8.36 23.15 -10.44
C VAL A 60 -7.81 23.66 -9.11
N GLU A 61 -8.54 23.40 -8.04
CA GLU A 61 -8.09 23.57 -6.66
C GLU A 61 -7.91 22.18 -6.03
N THR A 62 -6.76 21.94 -5.38
CA THR A 62 -6.52 20.69 -4.64
C THR A 62 -6.64 20.96 -3.15
N ILE A 63 -7.46 20.15 -2.48
CA ILE A 63 -7.58 20.13 -1.03
C ILE A 63 -6.88 18.86 -0.53
N HIS A 64 -5.77 19.04 0.18
CA HIS A 64 -4.96 17.94 0.72
C HIS A 64 -5.58 17.29 1.96
N ASN A 65 -5.17 16.06 2.25
CA ASN A 65 -5.58 15.32 3.44
C ASN A 65 -4.46 14.40 3.94
N ALA A 66 -4.72 13.61 4.99
CA ALA A 66 -3.82 12.56 5.42
C ALA A 66 -3.67 11.47 4.35
N SER A 67 -2.47 10.90 4.22
CA SER A 67 -2.13 9.82 3.30
C SER A 67 -1.50 8.65 4.05
N ILE A 68 -1.55 7.45 3.48
CA ILE A 68 -0.73 6.34 4.00
C ILE A 68 0.76 6.70 3.98
N MET A 69 1.20 7.49 3.01
CA MET A 69 2.62 7.87 2.82
C MET A 69 3.21 8.63 4.01
N ASN A 70 2.42 9.47 4.67
CA ASN A 70 2.88 10.20 5.87
C ASN A 70 2.39 9.54 7.16
N ALA A 71 1.17 9.01 7.19
CA ALA A 71 0.63 8.36 8.37
C ALA A 71 1.43 7.11 8.77
N ILE A 72 2.13 6.46 7.84
CA ILE A 72 2.94 5.26 8.14
C ILE A 72 4.00 5.50 9.21
N GLY A 73 4.44 6.75 9.44
CA GLY A 73 5.34 7.08 10.56
C GLY A 73 4.77 6.69 11.93
N ALA A 74 3.46 6.45 12.04
CA ALA A 74 2.83 5.90 13.23
C ALA A 74 3.30 4.46 13.57
N CYS A 75 4.02 3.76 12.67
CA CYS A 75 4.68 2.49 12.98
C CYS A 75 6.05 2.66 13.68
N GLY A 76 6.45 3.89 14.00
CA GLY A 76 7.65 4.19 14.80
C GLY A 76 8.92 4.44 14.02
N LEU A 77 8.90 4.10 12.74
CA LEU A 77 10.00 4.35 11.83
C LEU A 77 9.95 5.81 11.35
N GLN A 78 11.13 6.43 11.25
CA GLN A 78 11.29 7.79 10.79
C GLN A 78 11.00 7.86 9.29
N LEU A 79 10.10 8.75 8.89
CA LEU A 79 9.72 8.94 7.49
C LEU A 79 10.93 9.26 6.58
N TYR A 80 11.95 9.93 7.11
CA TYR A 80 13.19 10.23 6.37
C TYR A 80 14.03 8.99 6.04
N ASN A 81 13.79 7.86 6.71
CA ASN A 81 14.46 6.59 6.47
C ASN A 81 13.66 5.65 5.56
N PHE A 82 12.55 6.11 4.96
CA PHE A 82 11.83 5.36 3.91
C PHE A 82 12.40 5.69 2.53
N GLY A 83 12.61 4.65 1.72
CA GLY A 83 13.03 4.76 0.33
C GLY A 83 11.86 4.76 -0.64
N GLN A 84 12.10 4.22 -1.84
CA GLN A 84 11.07 4.06 -2.86
C GLN A 84 9.93 3.17 -2.35
N THR A 85 8.70 3.66 -2.39
CA THR A 85 7.50 2.87 -2.12
C THR A 85 7.21 1.96 -3.30
N ILE A 86 6.74 0.74 -3.03
CA ILE A 86 6.33 -0.22 -4.06
C ILE A 86 4.84 -0.53 -3.97
N SER A 87 4.27 -1.02 -5.07
CA SER A 87 2.92 -1.58 -5.11
C SER A 87 3.00 -3.07 -5.41
N MET A 88 2.46 -3.88 -4.52
CA MET A 88 2.31 -5.32 -4.72
C MET A 88 1.01 -5.56 -5.51
N VAL A 89 1.07 -6.48 -6.46
CA VAL A 89 -0.08 -6.93 -7.26
C VAL A 89 -0.29 -8.41 -7.04
N TRP A 90 -1.52 -8.90 -7.19
CA TRP A 90 -1.76 -10.34 -7.11
C TRP A 90 -1.04 -11.10 -8.22
N PHE A 91 -0.42 -12.21 -7.83
CA PHE A 91 0.02 -13.22 -8.77
C PHE A 91 -1.16 -13.99 -9.34
N THR A 92 -1.01 -14.40 -10.59
CA THR A 92 -1.87 -15.38 -11.23
C THR A 92 -1.02 -16.59 -11.62
N ASP A 93 -1.66 -17.67 -12.06
CA ASP A 93 -0.96 -18.88 -12.51
C ASP A 93 0.01 -18.60 -13.66
N THR A 94 -0.27 -17.60 -14.49
CA THR A 94 0.51 -17.28 -15.70
C THR A 94 1.27 -15.95 -15.59
N TRP A 95 1.04 -15.16 -14.55
CA TRP A 95 1.65 -13.83 -14.42
C TRP A 95 2.08 -13.56 -12.98
N ARG A 96 3.39 -13.53 -12.77
CA ARG A 96 4.07 -13.35 -11.47
C ARG A 96 5.11 -12.24 -11.59
N PRO A 97 4.70 -10.97 -11.65
CA PRO A 97 5.60 -9.85 -11.88
C PRO A 97 6.45 -9.54 -10.64
N ASP A 98 7.73 -9.25 -10.86
CA ASP A 98 8.70 -8.95 -9.81
C ASP A 98 9.43 -7.62 -10.05
N SER A 99 8.83 -6.73 -10.86
CA SER A 99 9.43 -5.43 -11.22
C SER A 99 9.64 -4.49 -10.02
N TRP A 100 8.99 -4.76 -8.89
CA TRP A 100 9.19 -4.07 -7.62
C TRP A 100 10.47 -4.51 -6.89
N TYR A 101 10.98 -5.71 -7.16
CA TYR A 101 12.10 -6.31 -6.43
C TYR A 101 13.38 -5.46 -6.48
N PRO A 102 13.82 -4.92 -7.64
CA PRO A 102 15.00 -4.07 -7.69
C PRO A 102 14.90 -2.83 -6.80
N ARG A 103 13.70 -2.24 -6.65
CA ARG A 103 13.49 -1.06 -5.79
C ARG A 103 13.62 -1.40 -4.31
N VAL A 104 13.08 -2.56 -3.90
CA VAL A 104 13.26 -3.08 -2.53
C VAL A 104 14.73 -3.31 -2.26
N LYS A 105 15.43 -3.94 -3.20
CA LYS A 105 16.88 -4.19 -3.10
C LYS A 105 17.68 -2.89 -2.99
N GLU A 106 17.40 -1.90 -3.85
CA GLU A 106 18.02 -0.58 -3.80
C GLU A 106 17.85 0.06 -2.42
N ASN A 107 16.61 0.12 -1.91
CA ASN A 107 16.33 0.64 -0.57
C ASN A 107 17.13 -0.13 0.50
N ARG A 108 17.09 -1.47 0.48
CA ARG A 108 17.77 -2.33 1.46
C ARG A 108 19.29 -2.17 1.40
N ASP A 109 19.88 -2.02 0.23
CA ASP A 109 21.33 -1.86 0.03
C ASP A 109 21.83 -0.53 0.60
N ILE A 110 21.03 0.54 0.52
CA ILE A 110 21.30 1.79 1.25
C ILE A 110 20.62 1.83 2.63
N GLY A 111 20.09 0.73 3.14
CA GLY A 111 19.58 0.60 4.50
C GLY A 111 18.25 1.33 4.79
N LEU A 112 17.51 1.78 3.78
CA LEU A 112 16.19 2.40 3.94
C LEU A 112 15.07 1.36 4.10
N HIS A 113 14.01 1.73 4.81
CA HIS A 113 12.77 0.97 4.89
C HIS A 113 11.97 1.07 3.59
N THR A 114 11.14 0.08 3.31
CA THR A 114 10.26 0.07 2.14
C THR A 114 8.81 -0.04 2.58
N LEU A 115 7.98 0.94 2.20
CA LEU A 115 6.53 0.81 2.27
C LEU A 115 6.05 0.03 1.05
N CYS A 116 5.30 -1.04 1.31
CA CYS A 116 4.64 -1.86 0.31
C CYS A 116 3.13 -1.60 0.40
N LEU A 117 2.60 -0.94 -0.63
CA LEU A 117 1.16 -0.79 -0.83
C LEU A 117 0.61 -2.09 -1.42
N LEU A 118 -0.51 -2.56 -0.88
CA LEU A 118 -1.08 -3.86 -1.26
C LEU A 118 -2.27 -3.69 -2.19
N ASP A 119 -2.42 -4.62 -3.13
CA ASP A 119 -3.40 -4.55 -4.19
C ASP A 119 -4.84 -4.49 -3.67
N ILE A 120 -5.68 -3.74 -4.39
CA ILE A 120 -7.09 -3.54 -4.09
C ILE A 120 -7.87 -3.78 -5.37
N LYS A 121 -8.68 -4.83 -5.37
CA LYS A 121 -9.54 -5.20 -6.50
C LYS A 121 -10.99 -4.91 -6.15
N VAL A 122 -11.52 -3.78 -6.63
CA VAL A 122 -12.93 -3.38 -6.46
C VAL A 122 -13.57 -3.27 -7.83
N LYS A 123 -14.78 -3.81 -7.99
CA LYS A 123 -15.52 -3.81 -9.27
C LYS A 123 -14.70 -4.37 -10.45
N GLU A 124 -13.96 -5.45 -10.25
CA GLU A 124 -13.34 -6.17 -11.37
C GLU A 124 -14.28 -7.24 -11.92
N GLN A 125 -14.29 -7.42 -13.24
CA GLN A 125 -14.92 -8.58 -13.88
C GLN A 125 -13.92 -9.74 -13.90
N SER A 126 -14.41 -10.97 -13.75
CA SER A 126 -13.59 -12.15 -14.03
C SER A 126 -13.21 -12.18 -15.51
N LEU A 127 -12.07 -12.80 -15.84
CA LEU A 127 -11.64 -12.99 -17.24
C LEU A 127 -12.74 -13.67 -18.08
N GLU A 128 -13.48 -14.60 -17.49
CA GLU A 128 -14.61 -15.28 -18.13
C GLU A 128 -15.78 -14.32 -18.41
N ASN A 129 -16.14 -13.49 -17.43
CA ASN A 129 -17.22 -12.51 -17.59
C ASN A 129 -16.86 -11.46 -18.63
N MET A 130 -15.61 -10.96 -18.60
CA MET A 130 -15.09 -10.03 -19.59
C MET A 130 -15.07 -10.64 -21.00
N ALA A 131 -14.54 -11.86 -21.16
CA ALA A 131 -14.50 -12.56 -22.44
C ALA A 131 -15.90 -12.84 -23.02
N ARG A 132 -16.92 -12.91 -22.16
CA ARG A 132 -18.33 -13.11 -22.55
C ARG A 132 -19.15 -11.81 -22.59
N GLY A 133 -18.53 -10.65 -22.37
CA GLY A 133 -19.21 -9.35 -22.35
C GLY A 133 -20.29 -9.22 -21.25
N ARG A 134 -20.15 -9.96 -20.15
CA ARG A 134 -21.09 -9.93 -19.02
C ARG A 134 -20.62 -8.93 -17.98
N LEU A 135 -21.41 -7.88 -17.74
CA LEU A 135 -21.17 -6.88 -16.69
C LEU A 135 -21.46 -7.45 -15.28
N ILE A 136 -20.73 -8.48 -14.88
CA ILE A 136 -20.80 -9.12 -13.58
C ILE A 136 -19.49 -8.89 -12.86
N TYR A 137 -19.55 -8.10 -11.80
CA TYR A 137 -18.40 -7.72 -10.98
C TYR A 137 -18.23 -8.67 -9.79
N GLU A 138 -16.98 -9.01 -9.50
CA GLU A 138 -16.61 -9.81 -8.34
C GLU A 138 -16.71 -8.97 -7.05
N PRO A 139 -16.92 -9.62 -5.89
CA PRO A 139 -16.83 -8.92 -4.60
C PRO A 139 -15.45 -8.26 -4.43
N PRO A 140 -15.37 -7.14 -3.71
CA PRO A 140 -14.10 -6.50 -3.40
C PRO A 140 -13.12 -7.47 -2.74
N ARG A 141 -11.89 -7.49 -3.25
CA ARG A 141 -10.78 -8.22 -2.65
C ARG A 141 -9.71 -7.22 -2.25
N PHE A 142 -9.13 -7.42 -1.07
CA PHE A 142 -8.02 -6.63 -0.55
C PHE A 142 -6.88 -7.56 -0.20
N MET A 143 -5.68 -7.29 -0.74
CA MET A 143 -4.53 -8.13 -0.48
C MET A 143 -4.11 -8.02 0.99
N THR A 144 -3.83 -9.17 1.61
CA THR A 144 -3.38 -9.24 3.00
C THR A 144 -1.86 -9.12 3.10
N VAL A 145 -1.36 -8.87 4.31
CA VAL A 145 0.07 -8.89 4.60
C VAL A 145 0.65 -10.28 4.30
N ASN A 146 -0.06 -11.34 4.69
CA ASN A 146 0.32 -12.74 4.49
C ASN A 146 0.56 -13.03 3.00
N THR A 147 -0.40 -12.71 2.12
CA THR A 147 -0.24 -12.90 0.67
C THR A 147 0.93 -12.09 0.10
N CYS A 148 1.12 -10.85 0.57
CA CYS A 148 2.28 -10.05 0.15
C CYS A 148 3.61 -10.74 0.54
N LEU A 149 3.71 -11.25 1.76
CA LEU A 149 4.91 -11.93 2.26
C LEU A 149 5.17 -13.24 1.50
N GLU A 150 4.14 -14.04 1.23
CA GLU A 150 4.23 -15.26 0.40
C GLU A 150 4.83 -14.94 -0.97
N GLN A 151 4.25 -13.96 -1.68
CA GLN A 151 4.74 -13.55 -3.00
C GLN A 151 6.16 -12.99 -2.92
N MET A 152 6.50 -12.23 -1.88
CA MET A 152 7.85 -11.70 -1.71
C MET A 152 8.87 -12.83 -1.53
N LEU A 153 8.61 -13.78 -0.63
CA LEU A 153 9.51 -14.90 -0.34
C LEU A 153 9.67 -15.81 -1.55
N GLU A 154 8.60 -16.07 -2.31
CA GLU A 154 8.67 -16.81 -3.57
C GLU A 154 9.62 -16.14 -4.58
N ILE A 155 9.53 -14.81 -4.74
CA ILE A 155 10.41 -14.07 -5.66
C ILE A 155 11.85 -14.05 -5.16
N GLU A 156 12.09 -13.96 -3.85
CA GLU A 156 13.44 -14.06 -3.31
C GLU A 156 14.04 -15.45 -3.54
N GLU A 157 13.28 -16.53 -3.34
CA GLU A 157 13.74 -17.90 -3.64
C GLU A 157 14.12 -18.05 -5.13
N LYS A 158 13.31 -17.46 -6.02
CA LYS A 158 13.56 -17.48 -7.46
C LYS A 158 14.78 -16.65 -7.87
N ARG A 159 14.98 -15.48 -7.26
CA ARG A 159 16.04 -14.52 -7.66
C ARG A 159 17.37 -14.78 -6.95
N GLY A 160 17.34 -15.06 -5.65
CA GLY A 160 18.52 -15.28 -4.82
C GLY A 160 19.46 -14.07 -4.72
N GLU A 161 18.95 -12.85 -4.91
CA GLU A 161 19.77 -11.62 -4.87
C GLU A 161 19.91 -11.04 -3.46
N ASN A 162 19.35 -11.72 -2.45
CA ASN A 162 19.41 -11.38 -1.03
C ASN A 162 18.84 -9.98 -0.72
N ALA A 163 17.77 -9.58 -1.43
CA ALA A 163 17.08 -8.33 -1.16
C ALA A 163 16.32 -8.40 0.16
N TYR A 164 15.87 -9.58 0.59
CA TYR A 164 15.31 -9.88 1.91
C TYR A 164 15.33 -11.41 2.13
N GLY A 165 14.64 -11.92 3.13
CA GLY A 165 14.57 -13.36 3.42
C GLY A 165 13.67 -13.65 4.63
N PRO A 166 13.46 -14.93 5.00
CA PRO A 166 12.51 -15.34 6.04
C PRO A 166 12.68 -14.62 7.38
N GLU A 167 13.92 -14.36 7.78
CA GLU A 167 14.26 -13.67 9.03
C GLU A 167 14.31 -12.13 8.91
N THR A 168 14.03 -11.55 7.74
CA THR A 168 14.00 -10.09 7.61
C THR A 168 12.86 -9.53 8.46
N LEU A 169 13.13 -8.49 9.26
CA LEU A 169 12.11 -7.86 10.08
C LEU A 169 11.16 -7.02 9.21
N ALA A 170 9.88 -7.10 9.53
CA ALA A 170 8.83 -6.34 8.86
C ALA A 170 7.72 -5.94 9.84
N ILE A 171 6.82 -5.07 9.38
CA ILE A 171 5.67 -4.59 10.13
C ILE A 171 4.42 -4.70 9.24
N GLY A 172 3.47 -5.52 9.64
CA GLY A 172 2.12 -5.44 9.07
C GLY A 172 1.38 -4.26 9.66
N CYS A 173 0.90 -3.37 8.78
CA CYS A 173 0.23 -2.12 9.13
C CYS A 173 -1.23 -2.20 8.67
N VAL A 174 -2.16 -2.16 9.62
CA VAL A 174 -3.56 -2.52 9.37
C VAL A 174 -4.47 -1.39 9.80
N ARG A 175 -5.42 -1.03 8.92
CA ARG A 175 -6.49 -0.04 9.18
C ARG A 175 -5.97 1.26 9.79
N LEU A 176 -4.85 1.75 9.27
CA LEU A 176 -4.17 2.96 9.73
C LEU A 176 -5.12 4.16 9.70
N GLY A 177 -5.13 4.93 10.78
CA GLY A 177 -6.03 6.08 10.97
C GLY A 177 -7.43 5.73 11.49
N THR A 178 -7.71 4.45 11.76
CA THR A 178 -8.99 4.02 12.36
C THR A 178 -8.85 3.69 13.84
N SER A 179 -9.98 3.57 14.55
CA SER A 179 -10.02 3.10 15.95
C SER A 179 -9.57 1.65 16.14
N THR A 180 -9.51 0.88 15.05
CA THR A 180 -9.11 -0.53 15.03
C THR A 180 -7.74 -0.72 14.39
N GLN A 181 -6.95 0.35 14.26
CA GLN A 181 -5.60 0.30 13.74
C GLN A 181 -4.75 -0.72 14.51
N LEU A 182 -3.95 -1.49 13.79
CA LEU A 182 -3.06 -2.50 14.35
C LEU A 182 -1.71 -2.46 13.65
N PHE A 183 -0.65 -2.60 14.44
CA PHE A 183 0.69 -2.89 13.96
C PHE A 183 1.14 -4.21 14.57
N VAL A 184 1.71 -5.10 13.76
CA VAL A 184 2.34 -6.32 14.23
C VAL A 184 3.71 -6.43 13.57
N SER A 185 4.76 -6.56 14.37
CA SER A 185 6.13 -6.72 13.89
C SER A 185 6.67 -8.11 14.19
N GLY A 186 7.61 -8.54 13.36
CA GLY A 186 8.22 -9.87 13.46
C GLY A 186 9.07 -10.15 12.22
N THR A 187 9.57 -11.37 12.12
CA THR A 187 10.20 -11.83 10.88
C THR A 187 9.15 -12.04 9.79
N MET A 188 9.55 -11.94 8.52
CA MET A 188 8.66 -12.27 7.40
C MET A 188 8.01 -13.65 7.58
N GLU A 189 8.76 -14.65 8.02
CA GLU A 189 8.26 -16.00 8.28
C GLU A 189 7.19 -16.03 9.38
N GLN A 190 7.41 -15.34 10.50
CA GLN A 190 6.44 -15.29 11.60
C GLN A 190 5.15 -14.58 11.19
N LEU A 191 5.26 -13.53 10.38
CA LEU A 191 4.10 -12.74 9.94
C LEU A 191 3.27 -13.44 8.86
N LEU A 192 3.74 -14.53 8.24
CA LEU A 192 2.93 -15.35 7.32
C LEU A 192 1.73 -15.98 8.02
N ASP A 193 1.88 -16.35 9.29
CA ASP A 193 0.84 -17.04 10.06
C ASP A 193 0.04 -16.12 11.00
N GLU A 194 0.32 -14.81 10.97
CA GLU A 194 -0.40 -13.84 11.82
C GLU A 194 -1.79 -13.50 11.27
N ASP A 195 -2.76 -13.42 12.19
CA ASP A 195 -4.08 -12.88 11.89
C ASP A 195 -4.08 -11.36 12.10
N PHE A 196 -4.09 -10.63 10.99
CA PHE A 196 -4.16 -9.17 10.96
C PHE A 196 -5.60 -8.63 11.00
N GLY A 197 -6.60 -9.50 10.84
CA GLY A 197 -8.01 -9.14 10.72
C GLY A 197 -8.36 -8.46 9.39
N GLU A 198 -9.34 -7.56 9.46
CA GLU A 198 -9.96 -6.92 8.30
C GLU A 198 -9.06 -5.88 7.58
N PRO A 199 -9.21 -5.70 6.25
CA PRO A 199 -8.49 -4.70 5.48
C PRO A 199 -8.80 -3.25 5.93
N LEU A 200 -8.02 -2.24 5.54
CA LEU A 200 -6.91 -2.24 4.57
C LEU A 200 -5.55 -2.56 5.21
N HIS A 201 -4.72 -3.31 4.47
CA HIS A 201 -3.39 -3.72 4.90
C HIS A 201 -2.29 -3.00 4.10
N SER A 202 -1.14 -2.81 4.73
CA SER A 202 0.12 -2.40 4.13
C SER A 202 1.26 -3.14 4.83
N LEU A 203 2.37 -3.32 4.16
CA LEU A 203 3.56 -3.94 4.74
C LEU A 203 4.69 -2.92 4.76
N VAL A 204 5.45 -2.85 5.85
CA VAL A 204 6.73 -2.17 5.88
C VAL A 204 7.83 -3.20 6.01
N LEU A 205 8.72 -3.28 5.02
CA LEU A 205 9.95 -4.05 5.12
C LEU A 205 11.02 -3.17 5.77
N ILE A 206 11.58 -3.61 6.89
CA ILE A 206 12.59 -2.83 7.60
C ILE A 206 13.91 -2.93 6.83
N GLY A 207 14.55 -1.78 6.59
CA GLY A 207 15.87 -1.70 5.97
C GLY A 207 16.97 -2.30 6.85
N LYS A 208 18.23 -2.02 6.52
CA LYS A 208 19.40 -2.44 7.33
C LYS A 208 19.81 -1.41 8.38
N ARG A 209 19.22 -0.22 8.37
CA ARG A 209 19.47 0.83 9.37
C ARG A 209 18.19 1.02 10.18
N MET A 210 18.33 0.91 11.50
CA MET A 210 17.24 1.15 12.45
C MET A 210 17.84 1.80 13.68
N HIS A 211 17.35 2.98 14.04
CA HIS A 211 17.76 3.68 15.24
C HIS A 211 17.24 2.96 16.50
N VAL A 212 17.94 3.10 17.63
CA VAL A 212 17.57 2.41 18.89
C VAL A 212 16.12 2.70 19.31
N MET A 213 15.67 3.95 19.18
CA MET A 213 14.28 4.32 19.47
C MET A 213 13.28 3.73 18.48
N GLU A 214 13.66 3.59 17.20
CA GLU A 214 12.82 2.91 16.21
C GLU A 214 12.70 1.43 16.60
N ALA A 215 13.80 0.78 16.98
CA ALA A 215 13.83 -0.61 17.41
C ALA A 215 12.96 -0.86 18.65
N GLU A 216 13.01 0.02 19.66
CA GLU A 216 12.17 -0.07 20.86
C GLU A 216 10.68 -0.01 20.50
N MET A 217 10.32 0.90 19.59
CA MET A 217 8.95 1.10 19.14
C MET A 217 8.45 -0.09 18.31
N VAL A 218 9.24 -0.56 17.35
CA VAL A 218 8.95 -1.74 16.54
C VAL A 218 8.85 -2.99 17.42
N ARG A 219 9.75 -3.19 18.38
CA ARG A 219 9.69 -4.29 19.35
C ARG A 219 8.40 -4.25 20.18
N GLY A 220 7.89 -3.06 20.48
CA GLY A 220 6.61 -2.87 21.18
C GLY A 220 5.40 -3.43 20.42
N PHE A 221 5.48 -3.53 19.09
CA PHE A 221 4.46 -4.18 18.25
C PHE A 221 4.70 -5.67 18.03
N CYS A 222 5.78 -6.23 18.57
CA CYS A 222 6.13 -7.63 18.39
C CYS A 222 5.37 -8.49 19.41
N PRO A 223 4.51 -9.43 18.98
CA PRO A 223 3.84 -10.36 19.87
C PRO A 223 4.85 -11.08 20.78
N GLU A 224 4.47 -11.35 22.03
CA GLU A 224 5.37 -11.97 23.03
C GLU A 224 6.02 -13.26 22.52
N LYS A 225 5.26 -14.08 21.76
CA LYS A 225 5.74 -15.31 21.11
C LYS A 225 6.89 -15.10 20.12
N TYR A 226 7.11 -13.89 19.62
CA TYR A 226 8.12 -13.55 18.61
C TYR A 226 9.28 -12.71 19.15
N GLN A 227 9.13 -12.11 20.34
CA GLN A 227 10.11 -11.16 20.88
C GLN A 227 11.51 -11.76 21.05
N ALA A 228 11.63 -13.01 21.49
CA ALA A 228 12.94 -13.66 21.63
C ALA A 228 13.71 -13.70 20.30
N LYS A 229 13.02 -14.02 19.20
CA LYS A 229 13.63 -14.05 17.86
C LYS A 229 13.89 -12.65 17.32
N PHE A 230 12.99 -11.70 17.60
CA PHE A 230 13.21 -10.29 17.29
C PHE A 230 14.49 -9.77 17.93
N ASP A 231 14.69 -10.02 19.23
CA ASP A 231 15.86 -9.56 19.99
C ASP A 231 17.17 -10.16 19.46
N GLU A 232 17.14 -11.44 19.09
CA GLU A 232 18.26 -12.13 18.43
C GLU A 232 18.64 -11.44 17.10
N ILE A 233 17.66 -11.16 16.24
CA ILE A 233 17.88 -10.53 14.94
C ILE A 233 18.32 -9.08 15.09
N TYR A 234 17.69 -8.34 15.99
CA TYR A 234 18.08 -6.95 16.30
C TYR A 234 19.56 -6.89 16.68
N LYS A 235 19.99 -7.73 17.61
CA LYS A 235 21.38 -7.80 18.05
C LYS A 235 22.34 -8.19 16.94
N ARG A 236 21.93 -9.09 16.04
CA ARG A 236 22.76 -9.58 14.93
C ARG A 236 22.93 -8.52 13.83
N ASP A 237 21.83 -7.86 13.45
CA ASP A 237 21.76 -7.12 12.18
C ASP A 237 21.70 -5.60 12.35
N TYR A 238 21.36 -5.10 13.55
CA TYR A 238 21.04 -3.69 13.79
C TYR A 238 21.80 -3.08 14.98
N GLU A 239 22.24 -3.88 15.95
CA GLU A 239 23.06 -3.44 17.08
C GLU A 239 24.54 -3.39 16.66
N SER A 240 24.93 -2.31 15.95
CA SER A 240 26.31 -2.05 15.53
C SER A 240 26.79 -0.66 15.91
#